data_AF-A0A9E3CGA7-F1
#
_entry.id   AF-A0A9E3CGA7-F1
#
_cell.length_a   1.000
_cell.length_b   1.000
_cell.length_c   1.000
_cell.angle_alpha   90.00
_cell.angle_beta   90.00
_cell.angle_gamma   90.00
#
_symmetry.space_group_name_H-M   'P 1'
#
loop_
_entity.id
_entity.type
_entity.pdbx_description
1 polymer ?
#
loop_
_entity_poly.entity_id
_entity_poly.type
_entity_poly.pdbx_seq_one_letter_code
_entity_poly.pdbx_strand_id
1 'polypeptide(L)'
;MRRPSVLLASAVLVGTAACVSSGPSHAAATSPTVAAAASPSNVRVQWQTVVTGLSSPISVTNAGDGSGRLFVDEQAGRIRIVHGKRLVKRPYLNISGRVQSGGEQGLLSIAFHPNFKQHPRLYAAYTRSDGDLIVSEFKARSATASHVSPSTERRILRVKHRGAANHNGGQIFFGNDG
;
A
#
# COMPACT_ATOMS: atom_id res chain seq x y z
N MET A 1 49.47 14.59 52.40
CA MET A 1 49.47 13.24 51.79
C MET A 1 49.94 13.35 50.35
N ARG A 2 50.88 12.49 49.96
CA ARG A 2 51.66 12.51 48.73
C ARG A 2 50.84 12.04 47.52
N ARG A 3 51.00 12.72 46.38
CA ARG A 3 51.19 12.06 45.07
C ARG A 3 52.17 12.91 44.26
N PRO A 4 53.38 12.39 43.95
CA PRO A 4 54.36 13.11 43.13
C PRO A 4 54.07 12.88 41.64
N SER A 5 54.32 13.95 40.89
CA SER A 5 54.43 14.02 39.44
C SER A 5 55.55 13.10 38.94
N VAL A 6 55.33 12.40 37.83
CA VAL A 6 56.39 11.71 37.09
C VAL A 6 56.57 12.43 35.77
N LEU A 7 57.73 13.06 35.63
CA LEU A 7 58.25 13.65 34.41
C LEU A 7 58.91 12.56 33.55
N LEU A 8 58.75 12.71 32.23
CA LEU A 8 59.38 11.91 31.18
C LEU A 8 60.92 11.98 31.24
N ALA A 9 61.56 10.86 30.89
CA ALA A 9 62.89 10.86 30.29
C ALA A 9 62.89 9.92 29.08
N SER A 10 63.07 10.52 27.90
CA SER A 10 63.26 9.85 26.63
C SER A 10 64.68 9.26 26.56
N ALA A 11 64.80 8.02 26.13
CA ALA A 11 66.05 7.46 25.62
C ALA A 11 65.82 7.04 24.16
N VAL A 12 66.46 7.78 23.26
CA VAL A 12 66.55 7.50 21.83
C VAL A 12 67.60 6.42 21.66
N LEU A 13 67.20 5.26 21.11
CA LEU A 13 68.13 4.25 20.62
C LEU A 13 68.08 4.26 19.09
N VAL A 14 69.20 4.67 18.48
CA VAL A 14 69.45 4.62 17.04
C VAL A 14 69.73 3.17 16.67
N GLY A 15 68.77 2.53 16.00
CA GLY A 15 68.89 1.18 15.44
C GLY A 15 68.88 1.23 13.92
N THR A 16 69.92 0.67 13.32
CA THR A 16 70.23 0.60 11.88
C THR A 16 69.08 0.09 11.00
N ALA A 17 68.86 0.77 9.88
CA ALA A 17 67.92 0.37 8.84
C ALA A 17 68.38 -0.91 8.14
N ALA A 18 67.57 -1.97 8.25
CA ALA A 18 67.52 -3.05 7.27
C ALA A 18 66.23 -2.87 6.46
N CYS A 19 66.36 -2.58 5.18
CA CYS A 19 65.25 -2.49 4.24
C CYS A 19 64.71 -3.89 3.95
N VAL A 20 63.67 -4.31 4.67
CA VAL A 20 62.85 -5.45 4.28
C VAL A 20 61.60 -4.88 3.61
N SER A 21 61.56 -4.94 2.27
CA SER A 21 60.38 -4.62 1.47
C SER A 21 59.30 -5.67 1.74
N SER A 22 58.51 -5.44 2.79
CA SER A 22 57.23 -6.12 2.96
C SER A 22 56.26 -5.57 1.92
N GLY A 23 56.16 -6.26 0.77
CA GLY A 23 55.06 -6.02 -0.17
C GLY A 23 53.72 -6.22 0.55
N PRO A 24 52.67 -5.46 0.21
CA PRO A 24 51.36 -5.69 0.78
C PRO A 24 50.94 -7.13 0.48
N SER A 25 50.81 -7.94 1.54
CA SER A 25 50.13 -9.23 1.45
C SER A 25 48.70 -8.90 1.03
N HIS A 26 48.39 -9.17 -0.23
CA HIS A 26 47.05 -9.04 -0.75
C HIS A 26 46.22 -10.09 -0.01
N ALA A 27 45.57 -9.68 1.07
CA ALA A 27 44.54 -10.48 1.71
C ALA A 27 43.58 -10.90 0.60
N ALA A 28 43.55 -12.19 0.29
CA ALA A 28 42.65 -12.74 -0.70
C ALA A 28 41.23 -12.34 -0.28
N ALA A 29 40.62 -11.46 -1.05
CA ALA A 29 39.24 -11.08 -0.86
C ALA A 29 38.41 -12.35 -1.01
N THR A 30 37.85 -12.83 0.10
CA THR A 30 36.82 -13.86 0.08
C THR A 30 35.63 -13.26 -0.64
N SER A 31 35.44 -13.63 -1.90
CA SER A 31 34.23 -13.31 -2.66
C SER A 31 33.01 -13.69 -1.80
N PRO A 32 32.03 -12.79 -1.62
CA PRO A 32 30.82 -13.13 -0.90
C PRO A 32 30.17 -14.32 -1.61
N THR A 33 29.95 -15.41 -0.88
CA THR A 33 29.14 -16.51 -1.35
C THR A 33 27.74 -15.96 -1.59
N VAL A 34 27.38 -15.77 -2.85
CA VAL A 34 26.00 -15.48 -3.23
C VAL A 34 25.18 -16.70 -2.82
N ALA A 35 24.33 -16.54 -1.80
CA ALA A 35 23.39 -17.58 -1.42
C ALA A 35 22.60 -17.97 -2.68
N ALA A 36 22.64 -19.26 -3.04
CA ALA A 36 21.90 -19.78 -4.18
C ALA A 36 20.43 -19.34 -4.03
N ALA A 37 19.92 -18.62 -5.02
CA ALA A 37 18.51 -18.26 -5.08
C ALA A 37 17.69 -19.55 -4.97
N ALA A 38 16.68 -19.56 -4.09
CA ALA A 38 15.78 -20.70 -3.97
C ALA A 38 15.17 -21.01 -5.34
N SER A 39 15.43 -22.21 -5.87
CA SER A 39 14.84 -22.66 -7.13
C SER A 39 13.31 -22.65 -7.00
N PRO A 40 12.54 -22.03 -7.92
CA PRO A 40 11.08 -21.92 -7.81
C PRO A 40 10.35 -23.27 -7.78
N SER A 41 11.04 -24.39 -8.05
CA SER A 41 10.53 -25.75 -8.03
C SER A 41 10.10 -26.27 -6.65
N ASN A 42 10.44 -25.58 -5.55
CA ASN A 42 10.03 -25.96 -4.19
C ASN A 42 8.93 -25.05 -3.58
N VAL A 43 8.41 -24.05 -4.30
CA VAL A 43 7.35 -23.17 -3.80
C VAL A 43 5.98 -23.85 -4.00
N ARG A 44 5.24 -24.07 -2.91
CA ARG A 44 3.84 -24.52 -2.96
C ARG A 44 2.91 -23.35 -2.68
N VAL A 45 2.03 -23.06 -3.64
CA VAL A 45 0.96 -22.06 -3.51
C VAL A 45 -0.35 -22.79 -3.29
N GLN A 46 -1.16 -22.30 -2.36
CA GLN A 46 -2.51 -22.82 -2.11
C GLN A 46 -3.49 -21.66 -1.95
N TRP A 47 -4.73 -21.89 -2.37
CA TRP A 47 -5.82 -20.97 -2.13
C TRP A 47 -6.39 -21.19 -0.73
N GLN A 48 -6.52 -20.12 0.04
CA GLN A 48 -7.22 -20.14 1.32
C GLN A 48 -8.38 -19.15 1.28
N THR A 49 -9.60 -19.67 1.50
CA THR A 49 -10.78 -18.82 1.67
C THR A 49 -10.61 -17.95 2.91
N VAL A 50 -10.65 -16.63 2.73
CA VAL A 50 -10.59 -15.64 3.83
C VAL A 50 -11.99 -15.31 4.35
N VAL A 51 -12.93 -15.05 3.44
CA VAL A 51 -14.35 -14.76 3.73
C VAL A 51 -15.24 -15.28 2.60
N THR A 52 -16.52 -15.47 2.90
CA THR A 52 -17.60 -15.70 1.93
C THR A 52 -18.69 -14.63 2.08
N GLY A 53 -19.68 -14.62 1.19
CA GLY A 53 -20.83 -13.70 1.27
C GLY A 53 -20.64 -12.32 0.62
N LEU A 54 -19.60 -12.16 -0.19
CA LEU A 54 -19.43 -11.01 -1.08
C LEU A 54 -20.29 -11.19 -2.34
N SER A 55 -20.75 -10.08 -2.94
CA SER A 55 -21.55 -10.06 -4.16
C SER A 55 -20.79 -9.36 -5.28
N SER A 56 -20.37 -10.10 -6.31
CA SER A 56 -19.59 -9.59 -7.45
C SER A 56 -18.43 -8.67 -7.03
N PRO A 57 -17.47 -9.15 -6.22
CA PRO A 57 -16.30 -8.37 -5.83
C PRO A 57 -15.39 -8.15 -7.05
N ILE A 58 -14.93 -6.91 -7.26
CA ILE A 58 -14.10 -6.55 -8.42
C ILE A 58 -12.71 -6.04 -8.05
N SER A 59 -12.53 -5.58 -6.80
CA SER A 59 -11.25 -5.06 -6.32
C SER A 59 -11.17 -5.17 -4.80
N VAL A 60 -9.94 -5.17 -4.27
CA VAL A 60 -9.65 -5.10 -2.84
C VAL A 60 -8.46 -4.18 -2.61
N THR A 61 -8.55 -3.34 -1.58
CA THR A 61 -7.46 -2.45 -1.16
C THR A 61 -7.43 -2.29 0.36
N ASN A 62 -6.47 -1.54 0.88
CA ASN A 62 -6.39 -1.12 2.28
C ASN A 62 -6.28 0.41 2.37
N ALA A 63 -6.60 0.98 3.53
CA ALA A 63 -6.61 2.43 3.71
C ALA A 63 -5.25 3.03 4.16
N GLY A 64 -4.17 2.23 4.21
CA GLY A 64 -2.85 2.68 4.69
C GLY A 64 -2.83 3.14 6.14
N ASP A 65 -3.89 2.87 6.91
CA ASP A 65 -4.10 3.43 8.25
C ASP A 65 -3.60 2.52 9.39
N GLY A 66 -2.96 1.39 9.05
CA GLY A 66 -2.48 0.40 10.03
C GLY A 66 -3.59 -0.37 10.75
N SER A 67 -4.86 -0.21 10.36
CA SER A 67 -5.98 -0.91 11.01
C SER A 67 -6.09 -2.40 10.63
N GLY A 68 -5.40 -2.83 9.58
CA GLY A 68 -5.54 -4.19 9.04
C GLY A 68 -6.88 -4.45 8.34
N ARG A 69 -7.68 -3.41 8.10
CA ARG A 69 -8.93 -3.52 7.32
C ARG A 69 -8.61 -3.60 5.83
N LEU A 70 -9.27 -4.55 5.18
CA LEU A 70 -9.38 -4.62 3.73
C LEU A 70 -10.75 -4.08 3.31
N PHE A 71 -10.77 -3.35 2.22
CA PHE A 71 -11.95 -2.75 1.63
C PHE A 71 -12.17 -3.40 0.27
N VAL A 72 -13.32 -4.05 0.10
CA VAL A 72 -13.66 -4.81 -1.11
C VAL A 72 -14.77 -4.09 -1.86
N ASP A 73 -14.53 -3.82 -3.13
CA ASP A 73 -15.47 -3.15 -4.01
C ASP A 73 -16.43 -4.19 -4.59
N GLU A 74 -17.71 -4.10 -4.25
CA GLU A 74 -18.79 -4.84 -4.91
C GLU A 74 -19.34 -4.00 -6.06
N GLN A 75 -19.40 -4.60 -7.26
CA GLN A 75 -19.76 -3.93 -8.52
C GLN A 75 -21.05 -3.09 -8.42
N ALA A 76 -22.03 -3.54 -7.64
CA ALA A 76 -23.31 -2.85 -7.45
C ALA A 76 -23.22 -1.53 -6.62
N GLY A 77 -22.03 -1.01 -6.33
CA GLY A 77 -21.88 0.28 -5.64
C GLY A 77 -21.72 0.18 -4.13
N ARG A 78 -21.12 -0.91 -3.62
CA ARG A 78 -20.89 -1.08 -2.17
C ARG A 78 -19.41 -1.31 -1.89
N ILE A 79 -18.90 -0.68 -0.86
CA ILE A 79 -17.57 -0.97 -0.32
C ILE A 79 -17.76 -1.80 0.95
N ARG A 80 -17.26 -3.04 0.97
CA ARG A 80 -17.33 -3.95 2.12
C ARG A 80 -16.06 -3.85 2.95
N ILE A 81 -16.16 -4.11 4.25
CA ILE A 81 -14.98 -4.27 5.11
C ILE A 81 -14.77 -5.74 5.41
N VAL A 82 -13.56 -6.22 5.16
CA VAL A 82 -13.02 -7.45 5.73
C VAL A 82 -12.00 -7.06 6.78
N HIS A 83 -12.11 -7.63 7.98
CA HIS A 83 -11.15 -7.39 9.06
C HIS A 83 -10.81 -8.73 9.71
N GLY A 84 -9.54 -9.13 9.62
CA GLY A 84 -9.14 -10.51 9.86
C GLY A 84 -9.86 -11.47 8.90
N LYS A 85 -10.51 -12.51 9.43
CA LYS A 85 -11.27 -13.52 8.65
C LYS A 85 -12.79 -13.28 8.72
N ARG A 86 -13.22 -12.01 8.86
CA ARG A 86 -14.64 -11.66 9.06
C ARG A 86 -15.07 -10.57 8.09
N LEU A 87 -16.19 -10.83 7.41
CA LEU A 87 -16.92 -9.83 6.63
C LEU A 87 -17.82 -9.01 7.56
N VAL A 88 -17.64 -7.69 7.57
CA VAL A 88 -18.48 -6.78 8.35
C VAL A 88 -19.87 -6.67 7.69
N LYS A 89 -20.93 -6.79 8.51
CA LYS A 89 -22.32 -6.83 8.04
C LYS A 89 -22.73 -5.53 7.32
N ARG A 90 -22.39 -4.38 7.88
CA ARG A 90 -22.68 -3.06 7.30
C ARG A 90 -21.58 -2.70 6.28
N PRO A 91 -21.92 -2.29 5.04
CA PRO A 91 -20.96 -1.72 4.11
C PRO A 91 -20.30 -0.46 4.67
N TYR A 92 -19.04 -0.24 4.33
CA TYR A 92 -18.35 1.00 4.61
C TYR A 92 -18.99 2.17 3.86
N LEU A 93 -19.26 1.99 2.58
CA LEU A 93 -20.01 2.95 1.75
C LEU A 93 -21.04 2.18 0.94
N ASN A 94 -22.21 2.78 0.75
CA ASN A 94 -23.24 2.26 -0.15
C ASN A 94 -23.78 3.39 -1.02
N ILE A 95 -23.40 3.36 -2.29
CA ILE A 95 -23.87 4.27 -3.34
C ILE A 95 -24.67 3.53 -4.42
N SER A 96 -25.20 2.35 -4.11
CA SER A 96 -25.90 1.51 -5.11
C SER A 96 -27.06 2.23 -5.81
N GLY A 97 -27.73 3.17 -5.13
CA GLY A 97 -28.78 4.00 -5.74
C GLY A 97 -28.28 5.05 -6.74
N ARG A 98 -26.96 5.20 -6.92
CA ARG A 98 -26.32 6.14 -7.85
C ARG A 98 -25.59 5.42 -8.99
N VAL A 99 -25.41 4.11 -8.87
CA VAL A 99 -24.56 3.29 -9.72
C VAL A 99 -25.41 2.49 -10.69
N GLN A 100 -25.05 2.52 -11.97
CA GLN A 100 -25.50 1.52 -12.95
C GLN A 100 -24.48 0.38 -12.94
N SER A 101 -24.94 -0.86 -12.81
CA SER A 101 -24.07 -2.04 -12.72
C SER A 101 -24.46 -3.14 -13.69
N GLY A 102 -23.45 -3.86 -14.20
CA GLY A 102 -23.61 -4.97 -15.13
C GLY A 102 -22.57 -4.90 -16.24
N GLY A 103 -22.09 -6.06 -16.72
CA GLY A 103 -20.95 -6.10 -17.63
C GLY A 103 -19.73 -5.41 -17.00
N GLU A 104 -19.21 -4.38 -17.65
CA GLU A 104 -18.12 -3.54 -17.12
C GLU A 104 -18.60 -2.32 -16.33
N GLN A 105 -19.91 -2.10 -16.20
CA GLN A 105 -20.47 -0.98 -15.44
C GLN A 105 -20.55 -1.32 -13.95
N GLY A 106 -20.34 -0.32 -13.10
CA GLY A 106 -20.49 -0.48 -11.65
C GLY A 106 -19.73 0.56 -10.86
N LEU A 107 -19.50 0.27 -9.58
CA LEU A 107 -18.29 0.73 -8.89
C LEU A 107 -17.11 0.06 -9.59
N LEU A 108 -16.11 0.84 -9.97
CA LEU A 108 -14.99 0.38 -10.80
C LEU A 108 -13.68 0.32 -10.00
N SER A 109 -13.48 1.27 -9.10
CA SER A 109 -12.28 1.35 -8.28
C SER A 109 -12.47 2.34 -7.13
N ILE A 110 -11.77 2.09 -6.03
CA ILE A 110 -11.57 3.06 -4.95
C ILE A 110 -10.10 3.33 -4.69
N ALA A 111 -9.82 4.53 -4.19
CA ALA A 111 -8.52 4.89 -3.64
C ALA A 111 -8.70 5.65 -2.33
N PHE A 112 -7.91 5.34 -1.31
CA PHE A 112 -7.85 6.16 -0.10
C PHE A 112 -6.82 7.27 -0.29
N HIS A 113 -7.07 8.43 0.32
CA HIS A 113 -6.06 9.49 0.38
C HIS A 113 -4.74 8.94 0.98
N PRO A 114 -3.55 9.26 0.45
CA PRO A 114 -2.27 8.69 0.92
C PRO A 114 -2.05 8.89 2.43
N ASN A 115 -2.51 10.04 2.93
CA ASN A 115 -2.49 10.40 4.34
C ASN A 115 -3.87 10.24 5.01
N PHE A 116 -4.52 9.07 4.84
CA PHE A 116 -5.92 8.86 5.25
C PHE A 116 -6.20 9.11 6.75
N LYS A 117 -5.21 8.87 7.62
CA LYS A 117 -5.31 9.11 9.08
C LYS A 117 -5.64 10.59 9.39
N GLN A 118 -5.01 11.52 8.67
CA GLN A 118 -5.13 12.96 8.83
C GLN A 118 -6.19 13.55 7.89
N HIS A 119 -6.36 12.94 6.72
CA HIS A 119 -7.33 13.35 5.71
C HIS A 119 -8.24 12.16 5.37
N PRO A 120 -9.31 11.94 6.16
CA PRO A 120 -10.18 10.78 6.03
C PRO A 120 -11.09 10.90 4.80
N ARG A 121 -10.48 10.87 3.62
CA ARG A 121 -11.10 10.98 2.29
C ARG A 121 -10.82 9.71 1.51
N LEU A 122 -11.84 9.21 0.82
CA LEU A 122 -11.68 8.20 -0.22
C LEU A 122 -12.23 8.73 -1.53
N TYR A 123 -11.79 8.11 -2.61
CA TYR A 123 -12.18 8.43 -3.97
C TYR A 123 -12.78 7.16 -4.56
N ALA A 124 -13.83 7.33 -5.35
CA ALA A 124 -14.49 6.24 -6.06
C ALA A 124 -14.70 6.62 -7.52
N ALA A 125 -14.33 5.71 -8.41
CA ALA A 125 -14.69 5.74 -9.82
C ALA A 125 -15.89 4.80 -10.05
N TYR A 126 -16.95 5.30 -10.68
CA TYR A 126 -18.15 4.50 -10.92
C TYR A 126 -18.94 4.95 -12.16
N THR A 127 -19.69 4.03 -12.74
CA THR A 127 -20.70 4.32 -13.76
C THR A 127 -21.98 4.81 -13.08
N ARG A 128 -22.40 6.04 -13.37
CA ARG A 128 -23.65 6.61 -12.86
C ARG A 128 -24.86 5.98 -13.53
N SER A 129 -26.03 6.11 -12.91
CA SER A 129 -27.34 5.65 -13.40
C SER A 129 -27.72 6.04 -14.84
N ASP A 130 -27.00 6.98 -15.47
CA ASP A 130 -27.21 7.37 -16.86
C ASP A 130 -26.03 7.02 -17.78
N GLY A 131 -25.13 6.15 -17.35
CA GLY A 131 -24.01 5.63 -18.13
C GLY A 131 -22.73 6.48 -18.11
N ASP A 132 -22.75 7.68 -17.53
CA ASP A 132 -21.53 8.49 -17.41
C ASP A 132 -20.56 7.91 -16.38
N LEU A 133 -19.26 8.03 -16.63
CA LEU A 133 -18.23 7.70 -15.65
C LEU A 133 -17.99 8.89 -14.74
N ILE A 134 -17.95 8.63 -13.43
CA ILE A 134 -17.79 9.64 -12.40
C ILE A 134 -16.59 9.27 -11.53
N VAL A 135 -15.74 10.26 -11.22
CA VAL A 135 -14.82 10.19 -10.09
C VAL A 135 -15.33 11.13 -9.01
N SER A 136 -15.55 10.60 -7.82
CA SER A 136 -16.01 11.38 -6.65
C SER A 136 -15.12 11.15 -5.46
N GLU A 137 -15.01 12.18 -4.62
CA GLU A 137 -14.49 12.10 -3.27
C GLU A 137 -15.64 11.89 -2.27
N PHE A 138 -15.38 11.13 -1.21
CA PHE A 138 -16.23 11.01 -0.03
C PHE A 138 -15.41 11.27 1.22
N LYS A 139 -16.00 11.94 2.21
CA LYS A 139 -15.34 12.28 3.47
C LYS A 139 -15.88 11.42 4.61
N ALA A 140 -15.03 10.57 5.18
CA ALA A 140 -15.33 9.88 6.41
C ALA A 140 -15.22 10.83 7.62
N ARG A 141 -15.96 10.55 8.70
CA ARG A 141 -15.89 11.34 9.94
C ARG A 141 -14.53 11.24 10.64
N SER A 142 -13.85 10.11 10.47
CA SER A 142 -12.53 9.80 11.00
C SER A 142 -11.96 8.62 10.21
N ALA A 143 -10.65 8.40 10.27
CA ALA A 143 -10.02 7.25 9.62
C ALA A 143 -10.55 5.92 10.19
N THR A 144 -10.88 5.87 11.48
CA THR A 144 -11.44 4.71 12.17
C THR A 144 -12.94 4.51 11.98
N ALA A 145 -13.62 5.37 11.21
CA ALA A 145 -15.05 5.23 10.99
C ALA A 145 -15.38 3.88 10.37
N SER A 146 -16.46 3.25 10.85
CA SER A 146 -16.96 1.98 10.32
C SER A 146 -17.84 2.15 9.08
N HIS A 147 -18.20 3.39 8.73
CA HIS A 147 -18.97 3.74 7.55
C HIS A 147 -18.75 5.21 7.15
N VAL A 148 -19.11 5.52 5.91
CA VAL A 148 -19.09 6.84 5.28
C VAL A 148 -20.49 7.15 4.77
N SER A 149 -20.96 8.37 5.01
CA SER A 149 -22.24 8.80 4.47
C SER A 149 -22.11 9.12 2.98
N PRO A 150 -22.98 8.58 2.11
CA PRO A 150 -23.06 8.98 0.71
C PRO A 150 -23.36 10.47 0.50
N SER A 151 -23.90 11.16 1.51
CA SER A 151 -24.14 12.61 1.45
C SER A 151 -22.87 13.45 1.45
N THR A 152 -21.71 12.86 1.78
CA THR A 152 -20.41 13.56 1.74
C THR A 152 -19.77 13.60 0.36
N GLU A 153 -20.47 13.08 -0.66
CA GLU A 153 -19.98 13.05 -2.04
C GLU A 153 -19.64 14.45 -2.56
N ARG A 154 -18.45 14.58 -3.12
CA ARG A 154 -18.05 15.70 -3.98
C ARG A 154 -17.54 15.14 -5.30
N ARG A 155 -18.27 15.41 -6.38
CA ARG A 155 -17.88 14.98 -7.74
C ARG A 155 -16.68 15.80 -8.21
N ILE A 156 -15.67 15.11 -8.72
CA ILE A 156 -14.42 15.71 -9.21
C ILE A 156 -14.42 15.71 -10.72
N LEU A 157 -14.66 14.55 -11.33
CA LEU A 157 -14.63 14.37 -12.77
C LEU A 157 -15.90 13.67 -13.24
N ARG A 158 -16.37 14.08 -14.41
CA ARG A 158 -17.41 13.41 -15.18
C ARG A 158 -16.93 13.22 -16.61
N VAL A 159 -16.94 11.98 -17.07
CA VAL A 159 -16.68 11.62 -18.46
C VAL A 159 -17.99 11.16 -19.07
N LYS A 160 -18.40 11.81 -20.17
CA LYS A 160 -19.60 11.40 -20.91
C LYS A 160 -19.34 10.05 -21.57
N HIS A 161 -20.11 9.03 -21.23
CA HIS A 161 -19.90 7.64 -21.73
C HIS A 161 -21.20 6.87 -21.99
N ARG A 162 -22.33 7.57 -22.11
CA ARG A 162 -23.69 6.98 -22.16
C ARG A 162 -24.01 6.11 -23.39
N GLY A 163 -23.10 6.00 -24.34
CA GLY A 163 -23.27 5.23 -25.57
C GLY A 163 -22.61 3.84 -25.54
N ALA A 164 -21.81 3.54 -24.52
CA ALA A 164 -21.11 2.27 -24.39
C ALA A 164 -21.18 1.76 -22.94
N ALA A 165 -21.54 0.49 -22.78
CA ALA A 165 -21.54 -0.17 -21.46
C ALA A 165 -20.18 -0.79 -21.11
N ASN A 166 -19.24 -0.76 -22.05
CA ASN A 166 -17.91 -1.35 -21.99
C ASN A 166 -16.82 -0.33 -22.31
N HIS A 167 -15.57 -0.76 -22.16
CA HIS A 167 -14.35 0.04 -22.22
C HIS A 167 -14.39 1.20 -21.21
N ASN A 168 -14.92 0.91 -20.02
CA ASN A 168 -15.15 1.93 -18.99
C ASN A 168 -13.87 2.34 -18.25
N GLY A 169 -12.87 1.45 -18.21
CA GLY A 169 -11.64 1.67 -17.44
C GLY A 169 -11.95 1.99 -15.96
N GLY A 170 -11.41 3.10 -15.46
CA GLY A 170 -11.81 3.67 -14.18
C GLY A 170 -10.95 3.28 -12.98
N GLN A 171 -9.82 2.58 -13.18
CA GLN A 171 -8.87 2.37 -12.10
C GLN A 171 -8.30 3.72 -11.62
N ILE A 172 -8.34 3.94 -10.30
CA ILE A 172 -7.75 5.11 -9.65
C ILE A 172 -6.79 4.66 -8.54
N PHE A 173 -5.69 5.38 -8.40
CA PHE A 173 -4.72 5.21 -7.33
C PHE A 173 -3.92 6.50 -7.16
N PHE A 174 -3.29 6.66 -6.00
CA PHE A 174 -2.31 7.72 -5.78
C PHE A 174 -0.91 7.19 -6.04
N GLY A 175 -0.10 7.99 -6.74
CA GLY A 175 1.32 7.72 -6.89
C GLY A 175 2.11 8.11 -5.65
N ASN A 176 3.43 7.90 -5.70
CA ASN A 176 4.33 8.28 -4.61
C ASN A 176 4.50 9.81 -4.47
N ASP A 177 4.09 10.56 -5.49
CA ASP A 177 4.03 12.01 -5.55
C ASP A 177 2.82 12.62 -4.80
N GLY A 178 1.83 11.80 -4.45
CA GLY A 178 0.65 12.19 -3.68
C GLY A 178 -0.54 12.61 -4.53
#